data_AF-A0A6P7FFR0-F1
#
_entry.id   AF-A0A6P7FFR0-F1
#
_cell.length_a   1.000
_cell.length_b   1.000
_cell.length_c   1.000
_cell.angle_alpha   90.00
_cell.angle_beta   90.00
_cell.angle_gamma   90.00
#
_symmetry.space_group_name_H-M   'P 1'
#
loop_
_entity.id
_entity.type
_entity.pdbx_description
1 polymer ?
#
loop_
_entity_poly.entity_id
_entity_poly.type
_entity_poly.pdbx_seq_one_letter_code
_entity_poly.pdbx_strand_id
1 'polypeptide(L)'
;MASEKPGSFQQVSDSDQEELREFGSSLISMENLDRASPELWPEKIPGVTEFINSFQTTPNSTTKLPYSKELTHEDQNYVHQLATLSTSGLIGKVKELHDIAYQLGIEESKEVTRGKYLNLFNRDKKHK
;
A
#
# COMPACT_ATOMS: atom_id res chain seq x y z
N MET A 1 -45.85 39.76 -21.69
CA MET A 1 -45.41 39.13 -20.43
C MET A 1 -46.26 37.88 -20.24
N ALA A 2 -45.69 36.70 -20.45
CA ALA A 2 -46.35 35.42 -20.16
C ALA A 2 -45.55 34.77 -19.03
N SER A 3 -46.24 34.45 -17.95
CA SER A 3 -45.69 33.90 -16.71
C SER A 3 -45.68 32.38 -16.82
N GLU A 4 -44.51 31.75 -16.76
CA GLU A 4 -44.37 30.30 -16.64
C GLU A 4 -44.48 29.90 -15.16
N LYS A 5 -45.37 28.94 -14.87
CA LYS A 5 -45.60 28.39 -13.53
C LYS A 5 -44.84 27.06 -13.41
N PRO A 6 -44.06 26.82 -12.34
CA PRO A 6 -43.22 25.64 -12.23
C PRO A 6 -43.96 24.46 -11.58
N GLY A 7 -43.54 23.23 -11.94
CA GLY A 7 -43.76 22.03 -11.14
C GLY A 7 -44.91 21.13 -11.58
N SER A 8 -44.66 20.29 -12.59
CA SER A 8 -45.34 19.00 -12.71
C SER A 8 -44.34 17.93 -12.27
N PHE A 9 -44.63 17.27 -11.15
CA PHE A 9 -43.88 16.11 -10.68
C PHE A 9 -44.31 14.93 -11.55
N GLN A 10 -43.40 14.43 -12.39
CA GLN A 10 -43.66 13.30 -13.28
C GLN A 10 -43.87 12.05 -12.42
N GLN A 11 -45.11 11.57 -12.35
CA GLN A 11 -45.46 10.31 -11.71
C GLN A 11 -44.81 9.19 -12.53
N VAL A 12 -43.79 8.55 -11.95
CA VAL A 12 -43.09 7.40 -12.55
C VAL A 12 -44.12 6.33 -12.86
N SER A 13 -44.19 5.86 -14.11
CA SER A 13 -45.22 4.91 -14.52
C SER A 13 -44.94 3.53 -13.90
N ASP A 14 -45.98 2.76 -13.60
CA ASP A 14 -45.85 1.44 -12.96
C ASP A 14 -44.95 0.50 -13.79
N SER A 15 -44.99 0.66 -15.11
CA SER A 15 -44.13 -0.04 -16.07
C SER A 15 -42.63 0.26 -15.88
N ASP A 16 -42.27 1.52 -15.57
CA ASP A 16 -40.87 1.92 -15.37
C ASP A 16 -40.32 1.38 -14.03
N GLN A 17 -41.19 1.17 -13.03
CA GLN A 17 -40.79 0.53 -11.77
C GLN A 17 -40.52 -0.97 -11.95
N GLU A 18 -41.29 -1.65 -12.81
CA GLU A 18 -41.10 -3.07 -13.10
C GLU A 18 -39.80 -3.32 -13.87
N GLU A 19 -39.48 -2.49 -14.87
CA GLU A 19 -38.19 -2.56 -15.58
C GLU A 19 -37.00 -2.30 -14.64
N LEU A 20 -37.11 -1.35 -13.70
CA LEU A 20 -36.06 -1.09 -12.71
C LEU A 20 -35.86 -2.26 -11.73
N ARG A 21 -36.94 -2.97 -11.38
CA ARG A 21 -36.88 -4.15 -10.52
C ARG A 21 -36.26 -5.33 -11.26
N GLU A 22 -36.57 -5.51 -12.54
CA GLU A 22 -35.97 -6.54 -13.39
C GLU A 22 -34.49 -6.26 -13.68
N PHE A 23 -34.12 -4.99 -13.91
CA PHE A 23 -32.72 -4.60 -14.03
C PHE A 23 -31.96 -4.78 -12.70
N GLY A 24 -32.58 -4.42 -11.58
CA GLY A 24 -32.02 -4.61 -10.24
C GLY A 24 -31.81 -6.08 -9.90
N SER A 25 -32.72 -6.97 -10.31
CA SER A 25 -32.57 -8.41 -10.11
C SER A 25 -31.47 -9.01 -10.99
N SER A 26 -31.30 -8.50 -12.22
CA SER A 26 -30.18 -8.87 -13.11
C SER A 26 -28.81 -8.40 -12.60
N LEU A 27 -28.75 -7.39 -11.72
CA LEU A 27 -27.52 -6.88 -11.12
C LEU A 27 -27.12 -7.61 -9.83
N ILE A 28 -27.97 -8.49 -9.31
CA ILE A 28 -27.65 -9.32 -8.15
C ILE A 28 -26.73 -10.46 -8.61
N SER A 29 -25.46 -10.38 -8.23
CA SER A 29 -24.51 -11.48 -8.41
C SER A 29 -24.74 -12.55 -7.34
N MET A 30 -24.87 -13.81 -7.78
CA MET A 30 -24.95 -14.98 -6.89
C MET A 30 -23.56 -15.58 -6.57
N GLU A 31 -22.46 -14.82 -6.78
CA GLU A 31 -21.10 -15.27 -6.47
C GLU A 31 -20.91 -15.42 -4.94
N ASN A 32 -20.66 -16.63 -4.47
CA ASN A 32 -20.14 -16.85 -3.13
C ASN A 32 -18.66 -16.47 -3.11
N LEU A 33 -18.36 -15.32 -2.51
CA LEU A 33 -17.00 -14.85 -2.25
C LEU A 33 -16.40 -15.60 -1.05
N ASP A 34 -16.33 -16.93 -1.09
CA ASP A 34 -15.58 -17.79 -0.13
C ASP A 34 -14.05 -17.57 -0.24
N ARG A 35 -13.66 -16.33 -0.50
CA ARG A 35 -12.32 -15.79 -0.44
C ARG A 35 -12.02 -15.49 1.02
N ALA A 36 -11.81 -16.54 1.81
CA ALA A 36 -10.86 -16.37 2.91
C ALA A 36 -9.59 -15.75 2.27
N SER A 37 -9.16 -14.59 2.76
CA SER A 37 -7.98 -13.91 2.23
C SER A 37 -6.88 -14.95 2.02
N PRO A 38 -6.30 -15.07 0.82
CA PRO A 38 -5.22 -16.01 0.58
C PRO A 38 -4.19 -15.84 1.68
N GLU A 39 -3.73 -16.95 2.28
CA GLU A 39 -2.70 -16.91 3.30
C GLU A 39 -1.48 -16.21 2.68
N LEU A 40 -1.31 -14.93 3.05
CA LEU A 40 -0.52 -13.98 2.26
C LEU A 40 0.96 -14.37 2.20
N TRP A 41 1.37 -15.28 3.09
CA TRP A 41 2.71 -15.79 3.19
C TRP A 41 2.65 -17.24 3.72
N PRO A 42 2.79 -18.28 2.89
CA PRO A 42 3.12 -19.60 3.43
C PRO A 42 4.40 -19.45 4.25
N GLU A 43 4.40 -19.97 5.48
CA GLU A 43 5.36 -19.78 6.59
C GLU A 43 6.81 -20.23 6.29
N LYS A 44 7.37 -19.89 5.11
CA LYS A 44 8.67 -20.38 4.63
C LYS A 44 9.87 -19.65 5.23
N ILE A 45 9.65 -18.69 6.12
CA ILE A 45 10.73 -17.93 6.77
C ILE A 45 10.67 -18.20 8.28
N PRO A 46 11.50 -19.11 8.80
CA PRO A 46 11.64 -19.33 10.23
C PRO A 46 11.93 -18.00 10.95
N GLY A 47 11.15 -17.68 11.98
CA GLY A 47 11.32 -16.48 12.79
C GLY A 47 10.40 -15.31 12.45
N VAL A 48 9.59 -15.37 11.38
CA VAL A 48 8.60 -14.31 11.08
C VAL A 48 7.45 -14.30 12.08
N THR A 49 6.98 -15.46 12.54
CA THR A 49 5.93 -15.57 13.57
C THR A 49 6.42 -15.06 14.92
N GLU A 50 7.65 -15.40 15.32
CA GLU A 50 8.28 -14.86 16.53
C GLU A 50 8.52 -13.35 16.45
N PHE A 51 8.93 -12.85 15.28
CA PHE A 51 9.05 -11.42 14.99
C PHE A 51 7.70 -10.70 15.14
N ILE A 52 6.64 -11.17 14.47
CA ILE A 52 5.30 -10.56 14.54
C ILE A 52 4.77 -10.57 15.98
N ASN A 53 4.90 -11.69 16.70
CA ASN A 53 4.44 -11.80 18.08
C ASN A 53 5.15 -10.83 19.01
N SER A 54 6.44 -10.52 18.76
CA SER A 54 7.21 -9.54 19.53
C SER A 54 6.65 -8.11 19.44
N PHE A 55 5.97 -7.75 18.33
CA PHE A 55 5.27 -6.46 18.20
C PHE A 55 3.88 -6.47 18.82
N GLN A 56 3.25 -7.64 18.94
CA GLN A 56 1.89 -7.77 19.46
C GLN A 56 1.83 -7.86 20.99
N THR A 57 2.90 -8.29 21.67
CA THR A 57 2.89 -8.53 23.13
C THR A 57 3.18 -7.32 24.02
N THR A 58 3.42 -6.13 23.46
CA THR A 58 3.57 -4.91 24.25
C THR A 58 2.30 -4.06 24.16
N PRO A 59 1.36 -4.14 25.12
CA PRO A 59 0.08 -3.44 25.05
C PRO A 59 0.16 -1.90 25.18
N ASN A 60 1.34 -1.28 25.17
CA ASN A 60 1.49 0.18 25.28
C ASN A 60 2.74 0.76 24.58
N SER A 61 3.33 0.05 23.61
CA SER A 61 4.41 0.66 22.84
C SER A 61 3.81 1.60 21.77
N THR A 62 3.69 2.88 22.12
CA THR A 62 3.41 4.00 21.19
C THR A 62 4.54 4.23 20.19
N THR A 63 5.32 3.19 19.87
CA THR A 63 6.27 3.22 18.77
C THR A 63 5.46 3.23 17.49
N LYS A 64 5.11 4.44 17.04
CA LYS A 64 4.71 4.72 15.66
C LYS A 64 5.58 3.86 14.76
N LEU A 65 4.95 2.98 13.98
CA LEU A 65 5.66 2.12 13.02
C LEU A 65 6.63 2.99 12.20
N PRO A 66 7.82 2.52 11.83
CA PRO A 66 8.80 3.35 11.11
C PRO A 66 8.24 3.97 9.81
N TYR A 67 7.20 3.34 9.23
CA TYR A 67 6.49 3.81 8.03
C TYR A 67 5.23 4.66 8.31
N SER A 68 4.84 4.84 9.57
CA SER A 68 3.75 5.73 9.98
C SER A 68 4.20 7.20 10.10
N LYS A 69 5.34 7.53 9.47
CA LYS A 69 5.85 8.89 9.41
C LYS A 69 4.88 9.73 8.58
N GLU A 70 4.38 10.80 9.18
CA GLU A 70 3.55 11.78 8.49
C GLU A 70 4.38 12.45 7.38
N LEU A 71 3.74 12.68 6.23
CA LEU A 71 4.40 13.30 5.07
C LEU A 71 4.81 14.72 5.44
N THR A 72 6.10 15.03 5.38
CA THR A 72 6.55 16.40 5.70
C THR A 72 6.14 17.36 4.59
N HIS A 73 6.21 18.67 4.87
CA HIS A 73 5.98 19.67 3.84
C HIS A 73 7.00 19.57 2.70
N GLU A 74 8.25 19.18 2.98
CA GLU A 74 9.24 18.93 1.93
C GLU A 74 8.85 17.74 1.05
N ASP A 75 8.38 16.64 1.66
CA ASP A 75 7.94 15.44 0.94
C ASP A 75 6.76 15.76 0.00
N GLN A 76 5.78 16.54 0.47
CA GLN A 76 4.66 17.01 -0.35
C GLN A 76 5.14 17.83 -1.55
N ASN A 77 6.03 18.79 -1.31
CA ASN A 77 6.59 19.61 -2.38
C ASN A 77 7.42 18.78 -3.37
N TYR A 78 8.13 17.76 -2.91
CA TYR A 78 8.89 16.86 -3.77
C TYR A 78 7.97 16.01 -4.66
N VAL A 79 6.88 15.48 -4.11
CA VAL A 79 5.85 14.76 -4.90
C VAL A 79 5.25 15.68 -5.97
N HIS A 80 4.94 16.92 -5.63
CA HIS A 80 4.45 17.89 -6.62
C HIS A 80 5.48 18.17 -7.72
N GLN A 81 6.76 18.32 -7.38
CA GLN A 81 7.83 18.48 -8.38
C GLN A 81 7.95 17.26 -9.30
N LEU A 82 7.80 16.04 -8.79
CA LEU A 82 7.81 14.83 -9.62
C LEU A 82 6.60 14.78 -10.56
N ALA A 83 5.43 15.21 -10.08
CA ALA A 83 4.19 15.22 -10.86
C ALA A 83 4.21 16.24 -12.02
N THR A 84 5.02 17.29 -11.94
CA THR A 84 5.16 18.31 -13.00
C THR A 84 6.19 17.93 -14.07
N LEU A 85 6.94 16.85 -13.89
CA LEU A 85 7.93 16.40 -14.87
C LEU A 85 7.26 15.91 -16.16
N SER A 86 7.92 16.15 -17.30
CA SER A 86 7.54 15.48 -18.55
C SER A 86 7.81 13.98 -18.44
N THR A 87 7.15 13.16 -19.26
CA THR A 87 7.37 11.71 -19.29
C THR A 87 8.85 11.34 -19.44
N SER A 88 9.57 12.06 -20.32
CA SER A 88 11.02 11.88 -20.50
C SER A 88 11.83 12.22 -19.24
N GLY A 89 11.45 13.30 -18.53
CA GLY A 89 12.08 13.69 -17.27
C GLY A 89 11.83 12.69 -16.15
N LEU A 90 10.61 12.16 -16.07
CA LEU A 90 10.25 11.12 -15.10
C LEU A 90 11.05 9.84 -15.35
N ILE A 91 11.17 9.40 -16.60
CA ILE A 91 11.99 8.24 -16.97
C ILE A 91 13.47 8.47 -16.60
N GLY A 92 13.97 9.69 -16.84
CA GLY A 92 15.32 10.07 -16.42
C GLY A 92 15.52 9.96 -14.91
N LYS A 93 14.55 10.43 -14.11
CA LYS A 93 14.57 10.31 -12.65
C LYS A 93 14.49 8.87 -12.15
N VAL A 94 13.68 8.04 -12.80
CA VAL A 94 13.61 6.60 -12.48
C VAL A 94 14.96 5.92 -12.74
N LYS A 95 15.62 6.27 -13.85
CA LYS A 95 16.96 5.74 -14.17
C LYS A 95 18.01 6.21 -13.16
N GLU A 96 18.00 7.50 -12.79
CA GLU A 96 18.90 8.03 -11.76
C GLU A 96 18.73 7.29 -10.43
N LEU A 97 17.49 7.08 -9.98
CA LEU A 97 17.20 6.35 -8.75
C LEU A 97 17.66 4.89 -8.83
N HIS A 98 17.46 4.24 -9.98
CA HIS A 98 17.94 2.88 -10.22
C HIS A 98 19.46 2.80 -10.09
N ASP A 99 20.19 3.74 -10.69
CA ASP A 99 21.65 3.77 -10.66
C ASP A 99 22.16 4.00 -9.22
N ILE A 100 21.51 4.89 -8.46
CA ILE A 100 21.82 5.11 -7.03
C ILE A 100 21.56 3.84 -6.21
N ALA A 101 20.41 3.20 -6.38
CA ALA A 101 20.06 1.97 -5.65
C ALA A 101 21.05 0.84 -5.96
N TYR A 102 21.50 0.73 -7.21
CA TYR A 102 22.51 -0.24 -7.60
C TYR A 102 23.86 0.01 -6.91
N GLN A 103 24.35 1.26 -6.91
CA GLN A 103 25.60 1.61 -6.22
C GLN A 103 25.50 1.34 -4.72
N LEU A 104 24.40 1.76 -4.10
CA LEU A 104 24.16 1.52 -2.68
C LEU A 104 24.17 0.01 -2.35
N GLY A 105 23.53 -0.82 -3.17
CA GLY A 105 23.53 -2.27 -2.98
C GLY A 105 24.94 -2.89 -3.07
N ILE A 106 25.81 -2.37 -3.94
CA ILE A 106 27.21 -2.79 -3.98
C ILE A 106 27.94 -2.41 -2.69
N GLU A 107 27.76 -1.17 -2.23
CA GLU A 107 28.39 -0.67 -1.01
C GLU A 107 27.93 -1.44 0.23
N GLU A 108 26.63 -1.67 0.36
CA GLU A 108 26.05 -2.48 1.43
C GLU A 108 26.60 -3.91 1.41
N SER A 109 26.69 -4.54 0.24
CA SER A 109 27.24 -5.90 0.12
C SER A 109 28.70 -5.98 0.59
N LYS A 110 29.51 -4.96 0.27
CA LYS A 110 30.89 -4.85 0.75
C LYS A 110 30.94 -4.71 2.26
N GLU A 111 30.14 -3.83 2.84
CA GLU A 111 30.14 -3.59 4.29
C GLU A 111 29.58 -4.78 5.07
N VAL A 112 28.55 -5.46 4.56
CA VAL A 112 28.05 -6.73 5.13
C VAL A 112 29.14 -7.80 5.10
N THR A 113 29.85 -7.94 3.99
CA THR A 113 30.96 -8.90 3.87
C THR A 113 32.08 -8.57 4.85
N ARG A 114 32.43 -7.29 4.99
CA ARG A 114 33.38 -6.82 6.00
C ARG A 114 32.92 -7.15 7.41
N GLY A 115 31.64 -6.92 7.73
CA GLY A 115 31.05 -7.26 9.02
C GLY A 115 31.12 -8.75 9.35
N LYS A 116 30.99 -9.62 8.33
CA LYS A 116 31.20 -11.08 8.49
C LYS A 116 32.64 -11.41 8.87
N TYR A 117 33.63 -10.82 8.19
CA TYR A 117 35.05 -11.03 8.52
C TYR A 117 35.43 -10.48 9.90
N LEU A 118 34.77 -9.40 10.32
CA LEU A 118 34.92 -8.83 11.66
C LEU A 118 34.09 -9.58 12.73
N ASN A 119 33.40 -10.66 12.36
CA ASN A 119 32.57 -11.48 13.25
C ASN A 119 31.48 -10.67 14.01
N LEU A 120 31.00 -9.56 13.44
CA LEU A 120 29.99 -8.71 14.08
C LEU A 120 28.63 -9.40 14.25
N PHE A 121 28.34 -10.39 13.39
CA PHE A 121 27.08 -11.14 13.41
C PHE A 121 27.12 -12.39 14.29
N ASN A 122 28.30 -12.78 14.80
CA ASN A 122 28.45 -13.92 15.70
C ASN A 122 28.20 -13.46 17.15
N ARG A 123 26.92 -13.29 17.50
CA ARG A 123 26.50 -13.08 18.89
C ARG A 123 26.56 -14.43 19.62
N ASP A 124 27.58 -14.56 20.46
CA ASP A 124 27.71 -15.50 21.59
C ASP A 124 27.87 -17.01 21.29
N LYS A 125 29.13 -17.46 21.36
CA LYS A 125 29.50 -18.81 21.85
C LYS A 125 30.19 -18.76 23.22
N LYS A 126 30.06 -17.67 23.99
CA LYS A 126 30.71 -17.50 25.30
C LYS A 126 29.69 -17.38 26.43
N HIS A 127 28.91 -18.42 26.68
CA HIS A 127 28.36 -18.70 28.02
C HIS A 127 28.07 -20.21 28.11
N LYS A 128 29.12 -20.99 28.40
CA LYS A 128 29.01 -22.33 28.99
C LYS A 128 30.09 -22.46 30.04
#